data_AF-A0A7X7SL78-F1
#
_entry.id   AF-A0A7X7SL78-F1
#
_cell.length_a   1.000
_cell.length_b   1.000
_cell.length_c   1.000
_cell.angle_alpha   90.00
_cell.angle_beta   90.00
_cell.angle_gamma   90.00
#
_symmetry.space_group_name_H-M   'P 1'
#
loop_
_entity.id
_entity.type
_entity.pdbx_description
1 polymer ?
#
loop_
_entity_poly.entity_id
_entity_poly.type
_entity_poly.pdbx_seq_one_letter_code
_entity_poly.pdbx_strand_id
1 'polypeptide(L)' 'MARELLRTRVSTALAEHCEAVAAYAVELVRRWGGEEEEAAVAGLLHDYCRELGAIETLRRARELGLRVSRLEKRR' A
#
# COMPACT_ATOMS: atom_id res chain seq x y z
N MET A 1 12.79 -3.56 -7.13
CA MET A 1 11.59 -2.87 -7.66
C MET A 1 10.62 -2.38 -6.58
N ALA A 2 9.84 -3.23 -5.89
CA ALA A 2 8.78 -2.75 -4.96
C ALA A 2 9.31 -1.87 -3.81
N ARG A 3 10.40 -2.27 -3.15
CA ARG A 3 11.07 -1.47 -2.09
C ARG A 3 11.57 -0.12 -2.60
N GLU A 4 12.15 -0.08 -3.80
CA GLU A 4 12.66 1.15 -4.39
C GLU A 4 11.52 2.11 -4.71
N LEU A 5 10.45 1.60 -5.33
CA LEU A 5 9.24 2.39 -5.61
C LEU A 5 8.65 3.00 -4.33
N LEU A 6 8.55 2.20 -3.26
CA LEU A 6 8.05 2.67 -1.97
C LEU A 6 8.92 3.80 -1.41
N ARG A 7 10.24 3.62 -1.35
CA ARG A 7 11.18 4.62 -0.79
C ARG A 7 11.21 5.93 -1.57
N THR A 8 10.89 5.91 -2.87
CA THR A 8 10.77 7.16 -3.66
C THR A 8 9.46 7.91 -3.43
N ARG A 9 8.49 7.27 -2.77
CA ARG A 9 7.10 7.74 -2.74
C ARG A 9 6.61 8.22 -1.38
N VAL A 10 7.04 7.55 -0.31
CA VAL A 10 6.59 7.80 1.06
C VAL A 10 7.74 8.21 1.96
N SER A 11 7.43 8.77 3.13
CA SER A 11 8.44 9.06 4.16
C SER A 11 9.21 7.80 4.58
N THR A 12 10.43 8.00 5.10
CA THR A 12 11.26 6.90 5.62
C THR A 12 10.54 6.10 6.71
N ALA A 13 9.82 6.77 7.62
CA ALA A 13 9.09 6.12 8.70
C ALA A 13 7.97 5.20 8.16
N LEU A 14 7.24 5.65 7.14
CA LEU A 14 6.22 4.80 6.51
C LEU A 14 6.83 3.66 5.70
N ALA A 15 7.97 3.90 5.04
CA ALA A 15 8.69 2.84 4.34
C ALA A 15 9.14 1.72 5.30
N GLU A 16 9.71 2.09 6.45
CA GLU A 16 10.11 1.13 7.51
C GLU A 16 8.90 0.35 8.06
N HIS A 17 7.77 1.03 8.27
CA HIS A 17 6.52 0.37 8.65
C HIS A 17 6.10 -0.69 7.63
N CYS A 18 6.05 -0.35 6.35
CA CYS A 18 5.70 -1.28 5.29
C CYS A 18 6.70 -2.44 5.14
N GLU A 19 7.99 -2.20 5.37
CA GLU A 19 9.00 -3.27 5.39
C GLU A 19 8.73 -4.28 6.52
N ALA A 20 8.37 -3.79 7.72
CA ALA A 20 7.99 -4.66 8.84
C ALA A 20 6.67 -5.42 8.58
N VAL A 21 5.66 -4.76 7.99
CA VAL A 21 4.40 -5.41 7.59
C VAL A 21 4.64 -6.50 6.55
N ALA A 22 5.50 -6.26 5.57
CA ALA A 22 5.86 -7.25 4.56
C ALA A 22 6.54 -8.49 5.17
N ALA A 23 7.47 -8.30 6.11
CA ALA A 23 8.09 -9.41 6.82
C ALA A 23 7.05 -10.23 7.59
N TYR A 24 6.14 -9.56 8.30
CA TYR A 24 5.08 -10.24 9.04
C TYR A 24 4.06 -10.95 8.13
N ALA A 25 3.72 -10.36 6.98
CA ALA A 25 2.83 -10.98 5.99
C ALA A 25 3.42 -12.31 5.47
N VAL A 26 4.73 -12.36 5.24
CA VAL A 26 5.44 -13.61 4.89
C VAL A 26 5.34 -14.65 6.00
N GLU A 27 5.52 -14.25 7.26
CA GLU A 27 5.36 -15.16 8.41
C GLU A 27 3.93 -15.74 8.49
N LEU A 28 2.91 -14.93 8.17
CA LEU A 28 1.53 -15.38 8.15
C LEU A 28 1.30 -16.44 7.07
N VAL A 29 1.71 -16.19 5.83
CA VAL A 29 1.48 -17.17 4.74
C VAL A 29 2.32 -18.44 4.91
N ARG A 30 3.51 -18.36 5.53
CA ARG A 30 4.27 -19.54 5.94
C ARG A 30 3.51 -20.44 6.91
N ARG A 31 2.75 -19.83 7.83
CA ARG A 31 2.01 -20.55 8.87
C ARG A 31 0.65 -21.07 8.40
N TRP A 32 -0.04 -20.30 7.58
CA TRP A 32 -1.44 -20.53 7.25
C TRP A 32 -1.68 -20.88 5.77
N GLY A 33 -0.62 -20.91 4.95
CA GLY A 33 -0.69 -21.13 3.51
C GLY A 33 -0.81 -19.81 2.73
N GLY A 34 -0.26 -19.82 1.52
CA GLY A 34 -0.23 -18.68 0.60
C GLY A 34 1.14 -18.51 -0.06
N GLU A 35 1.23 -17.60 -1.01
CA GLU A 35 2.47 -17.32 -1.75
C GLU A 35 3.30 -16.26 -1.00
N GLU A 36 4.52 -16.62 -0.58
CA GLU A 36 5.40 -15.71 0.18
C GLU A 36 5.73 -14.43 -0.58
N GLU A 37 5.99 -14.54 -1.89
CA GLU A 37 6.37 -13.39 -2.72
C GLU A 37 5.20 -12.41 -2.88
N GLU A 38 3.99 -12.92 -3.10
CA GLU A 38 2.77 -12.09 -3.19
C GLU A 38 2.50 -11.37 -1.86
N ALA A 39 2.65 -12.09 -0.74
CA ALA A 39 2.48 -11.52 0.60
C ALA A 39 3.49 -10.40 0.88
N ALA A 40 4.76 -10.60 0.50
CA ALA A 40 5.80 -9.60 0.64
C ALA A 40 5.49 -8.34 -0.19
N VAL A 41 5.10 -8.49 -1.45
CA VAL A 41 4.76 -7.36 -2.34
C VAL A 41 3.52 -6.62 -1.83
N ALA A 42 2.48 -7.34 -1.41
CA ALA A 42 1.28 -6.75 -0.83
C ALA A 42 1.60 -5.94 0.43
N GLY A 43 2.37 -6.52 1.36
CA GLY A 43 2.78 -5.83 2.59
C GLY A 43 3.61 -4.56 2.33
N LEU A 44 4.52 -4.61 1.35
CA LEU A 44 5.33 -3.45 0.97
C LEU A 44 4.50 -2.30 0.39
N LEU A 45 3.49 -2.60 -0.42
CA LEU A 45 2.78 -1.58 -1.20
C LEU A 45 1.40 -1.20 -0.66
N HIS A 46 0.90 -1.85 0.40
CA HIS A 46 -0.46 -1.64 0.92
C HIS A 46 -0.76 -0.16 1.25
N ASP A 47 0.25 0.56 1.75
CA ASP A 47 0.15 1.96 2.16
C ASP A 47 0.86 2.93 1.19
N TYR A 48 1.13 2.51 -0.05
CA TYR A 48 1.79 3.34 -1.08
C TYR A 48 1.11 4.71 -1.31
N CYS A 49 -0.20 4.77 -1.10
CA CYS A 49 -1.01 5.98 -1.26
C CYS A 49 -1.34 6.69 0.06
N ARG A 50 -0.83 6.22 1.21
CA ARG A 50 -1.22 6.71 2.55
C ARG A 50 -0.98 8.20 2.75
N GLU A 51 0.12 8.72 2.22
CA GLU A 51 0.53 10.13 2.35
C GLU A 51 -0.06 11.04 1.26
N LEU A 52 -0.92 10.50 0.38
CA LEU A 52 -1.67 11.35 -0.55
C LEU A 52 -2.72 12.18 0.20
N GLY A 53 -2.81 13.46 -0.17
CA GLY A 53 -3.95 14.28 0.22
C GLY A 53 -5.26 13.71 -0.34
N ALA A 54 -6.38 14.00 0.32
CA ALA A 54 -7.70 13.52 -0.10
C ALA A 54 -8.05 13.93 -1.54
N ILE A 55 -7.77 15.19 -1.91
CA ILE A 55 -8.03 15.69 -3.27
C ILE A 55 -7.25 14.89 -4.32
N GLU A 56 -5.97 14.66 -4.09
CA GLU A 56 -5.13 13.91 -5.02
C GLU A 56 -5.54 12.43 -5.09
N THR A 57 -5.84 11.81 -3.95
CA THR A 57 -6.34 10.43 -3.88
C THR A 57 -7.60 10.28 -4.73
N LEU A 58 -8.57 11.18 -4.58
CA LEU A 58 -9.82 11.14 -5.34
C LEU A 58 -9.62 11.44 -6.82
N ARG A 59 -8.68 12.33 -7.18
CA ARG A 59 -8.31 12.60 -8.57
C ARG A 59 -7.73 11.33 -9.22
N ARG A 60 -6.74 10.71 -8.59
CA ARG A 60 -6.09 9.47 -9.07
C ARG A 60 -7.08 8.32 -9.20
N ALA A 61 -7.96 8.15 -8.21
CA ALA A 61 -9.00 7.13 -8.26
C ALA A 61 -9.88 7.28 -9.52
N ARG A 62 -10.29 8.51 -9.86
CA ARG A 62 -11.08 8.77 -11.08
C ARG A 62 -10.28 8.53 -12.36
N GLU A 63 -9.02 8.97 -12.41
CA GLU A 63 -8.12 8.75 -13.56
C GLU A 63 -7.93 7.27 -13.86
N LEU A 64 -7.88 6.44 -12.82
CA LEU A 64 -7.75 4.98 -12.92
C LEU A 64 -9.09 4.25 -13.12
N GLY A 65 -10.20 4.98 -13.26
CA GLY A 65 -11.53 4.38 -13.43
C GLY A 65 -12.12 3.75 -12.18
N LEU A 66 -11.55 4.01 -10.99
CA LEU A 66 -12.10 3.54 -9.72
C LEU A 66 -13.38 4.30 -9.37
N ARG A 67 -14.37 3.56 -8.85
CA ARG A 67 -15.63 4.14 -8.42
C ARG A 67 -15.42 4.97 -7.15
N VAL A 68 -15.62 6.28 -7.25
CA VAL A 68 -15.62 7.22 -6.11
C VAL A 68 -17.05 7.53 -5.70
N SER A 69 -17.50 7.04 -4.55
CA SER A 69 -18.84 7.28 -4.03
C SER A 69 -18.94 8.60 -3.24
N ARG A 70 -20.10 8.85 -2.63
CA ARG A 70 -20.29 10.00 -1.74
C ARG A 70 -19.54 9.84 -0.41
N LEU A 71 -19.19 8.62 0.00
CA LEU A 71 -18.51 8.37 1.27
C LEU A 71 -17.07 8.87 1.23
N GLU A 72 -16.33 8.57 0.16
CA GLU A 72 -14.93 8.94 -0.01
C GLU A 72 -14.75 10.45 -0.18
N LYS A 73 -15.80 11.17 -0.63
CA LYS A 73 -15.81 12.63 -0.77
C LYS A 73 -16.03 13.39 0.55
N ARG A 74 -16.40 12.71 1.64
CA ARG A 74 -16.70 13.33 2.95
C ARG A 74 -15.51 13.34 3.92
N ARG A 75 -14.38 12.77 3.52
CA ARG A 75 -13.10 12.82 4.26
C ARG A 75 -12.25 13.96 3.74
#